data_AF-A0A848YFF7-F1
#
_entry.id   AF-A0A848YFF7-F1
#
_cell.length_a   1.000
_cell.length_b   1.000
_cell.length_c   1.000
_cell.angle_alpha   90.00
_cell.angle_beta   90.00
_cell.angle_gamma   90.00
#
_symmetry.space_group_name_H-M   'P 1'
#
loop_
_entity.id
_entity.type
_entity.pdbx_description
1 polymer ?
#
loop_
_entity_poly.entity_id
_entity_poly.type
_entity_poly.pdbx_seq_one_letter_code
_entity_poly.pdbx_strand_id
1 'polypeptide(L)'
;MSDAAQTLSAGPAPTVKPKVSRDDWGMRLFMGIIAIYLAVTLVLPLYAMLSKSFSTYKVDLGGYGLQIDTGTGWGDETTLEALNAKQGAFKASDLAGSSDTRLSPLALFPDFSFRSPTKYRLKNLRPDVVFLFGSELVADADWHEYTSNDFRRISLRPVKDIGASNYLRYFSTPSLF
;
A
#
# COMPACT_ATOMS: atom_id res chain seq x y z
N MET A 1 -67.92 -42.37 -60.05
CA MET A 1 -67.87 -41.03 -59.45
C MET A 1 -66.48 -40.86 -58.89
N SER A 2 -65.74 -39.92 -59.46
CA SER A 2 -64.33 -39.65 -59.20
C SER A 2 -64.16 -38.93 -57.88
N ASP A 3 -63.15 -39.29 -57.11
CA ASP A 3 -62.58 -38.38 -56.11
C ASP A 3 -61.05 -38.50 -56.18
N ALA A 4 -60.42 -37.45 -56.69
CA ALA A 4 -58.99 -37.34 -56.86
C ALA A 4 -58.41 -36.66 -55.61
N ALA A 5 -57.75 -37.43 -54.76
CA ALA A 5 -56.99 -36.89 -53.63
C ALA A 5 -55.72 -36.20 -54.15
N GLN A 6 -55.76 -34.87 -54.27
CA GLN A 6 -54.58 -34.03 -54.48
C GLN A 6 -53.76 -33.96 -53.19
N THR A 7 -52.61 -34.66 -53.18
CA THR A 7 -51.57 -34.49 -52.18
C THR A 7 -50.77 -33.22 -52.47
N LEU A 8 -51.09 -32.14 -51.76
CA LEU A 8 -50.30 -30.91 -51.79
C LEU A 8 -48.97 -31.15 -51.05
N SER A 9 -47.87 -31.22 -51.80
CA SER A 9 -46.50 -31.23 -51.27
C SER A 9 -46.21 -29.89 -50.60
N ALA A 10 -46.21 -29.86 -49.27
CA ALA A 10 -45.77 -28.69 -48.50
C ALA A 10 -44.23 -28.67 -48.48
N GLY A 11 -43.64 -27.80 -49.29
CA GLY A 11 -42.21 -27.49 -49.22
C GLY A 11 -41.82 -26.83 -47.88
N PRO A 12 -40.55 -26.84 -47.50
CA PRO A 12 -40.10 -26.33 -46.20
C PRO A 12 -40.43 -24.84 -46.06
N ALA A 13 -41.09 -24.48 -44.96
CA ALA A 13 -41.48 -23.11 -44.68
C ALA A 13 -40.24 -22.19 -44.55
N PRO A 14 -40.28 -20.96 -45.09
CA PRO A 14 -39.14 -20.04 -45.01
C PRO A 14 -38.85 -19.65 -43.55
N THR A 15 -37.59 -19.78 -43.15
CA THR A 15 -37.12 -19.38 -41.81
C THR A 15 -37.02 -17.85 -41.74
N VAL A 16 -38.03 -17.21 -41.14
CA VAL A 16 -38.04 -15.76 -40.91
C VAL A 16 -37.07 -15.44 -39.76
N LYS A 17 -35.97 -14.77 -40.09
CA LYS A 17 -35.03 -14.27 -39.08
C LYS A 17 -35.63 -13.01 -38.43
N PRO A 18 -35.83 -12.97 -37.11
CA PRO A 18 -36.33 -11.78 -36.43
C PRO A 18 -35.36 -10.62 -36.67
N LYS A 19 -35.88 -9.54 -37.27
CA LYS A 19 -35.11 -8.33 -37.57
C LYS A 19 -35.20 -7.40 -36.37
N VAL A 20 -34.05 -7.09 -35.78
CA VAL A 20 -33.94 -6.16 -34.65
C VAL A 20 -34.54 -4.82 -35.04
N SER A 21 -35.55 -4.39 -34.29
CA SER A 21 -36.24 -3.13 -34.53
C SER A 21 -35.39 -1.93 -34.10
N ARG A 22 -35.74 -0.71 -34.54
CA ARG A 22 -35.09 0.51 -34.05
C ARG A 22 -35.26 0.69 -32.54
N ASP A 23 -36.39 0.21 -32.01
CA ASP A 23 -36.71 0.25 -30.59
C ASP A 23 -35.79 -0.66 -29.77
N ASP A 24 -35.53 -1.88 -30.26
CA ASP A 24 -34.56 -2.79 -29.64
C ASP A 24 -33.15 -2.20 -29.56
N TRP A 25 -32.75 -1.40 -30.55
CA TRP A 25 -31.48 -0.65 -30.53
C TRP A 25 -31.47 0.45 -29.48
N GLY A 26 -32.58 1.19 -29.34
CA GLY A 26 -32.74 2.21 -28.30
C GLY A 26 -32.68 1.60 -26.90
N MET A 27 -33.38 0.48 -26.67
CA MET A 27 -33.35 -0.24 -25.41
C MET A 27 -31.94 -0.72 -25.06
N ARG A 28 -31.21 -1.30 -26.03
CA ARG A 28 -29.82 -1.74 -25.83
C ARG A 28 -28.88 -0.57 -25.54
N LEU A 29 -29.08 0.56 -26.21
CA LEU A 29 -28.30 1.78 -25.95
C LEU A 29 -28.53 2.28 -24.52
N PHE A 30 -29.79 2.38 -24.08
CA PHE A 30 -30.11 2.77 -22.71
C PHE A 30 -29.55 1.80 -21.68
N MET A 31 -29.66 0.49 -21.94
CA MET A 31 -29.10 -0.53 -21.06
C MET A 31 -27.56 -0.43 -20.98
N GLY A 32 -26.91 -0.14 -22.10
CA GLY A 32 -25.47 0.15 -22.16
C GLY A 32 -25.08 1.40 -21.37
N ILE A 33 -25.85 2.49 -21.50
CA ILE A 33 -25.62 3.74 -20.74
C ILE A 33 -25.73 3.47 -19.24
N ILE A 34 -26.77 2.74 -18.80
CA ILE A 34 -26.95 2.39 -17.39
C ILE A 34 -25.79 1.52 -16.90
N ALA A 35 -25.38 0.51 -17.68
CA ALA A 35 -24.25 -0.35 -17.32
C ALA A 35 -22.94 0.44 -17.17
N ILE A 36 -22.66 1.37 -18.10
CA ILE A 36 -21.49 2.26 -18.01
C ILE A 36 -21.61 3.17 -16.80
N TYR A 37 -22.78 3.75 -16.56
CA TYR A 37 -23.02 4.60 -15.40
C TYR A 37 -22.74 3.84 -14.09
N LEU A 38 -23.24 2.61 -13.94
CA LEU A 38 -22.98 1.77 -12.76
C LEU A 38 -21.51 1.38 -12.64
N ALA A 39 -20.83 1.06 -13.75
CA ALA A 39 -19.40 0.79 -13.74
C ALA A 39 -18.59 2.00 -13.24
N VAL A 40 -18.90 3.19 -13.74
CA VAL A 40 -18.19 4.42 -13.38
C VAL A 40 -18.52 4.88 -11.95
N THR A 41 -19.78 4.80 -11.53
CA THR A 41 -20.22 5.33 -10.24
C THR A 41 -20.07 4.34 -9.08
N LEU A 42 -19.99 3.03 -9.36
CA LEU A 42 -19.96 2.01 -8.33
C LEU A 42 -18.66 1.19 -8.40
N VAL A 43 -18.36 0.61 -9.56
CA VAL A 43 -17.21 -0.28 -9.72
C VAL A 43 -15.89 0.48 -9.58
N LEU A 44 -15.73 1.64 -10.21
CA LEU A 44 -14.48 2.41 -10.12
C LEU A 44 -14.18 2.92 -8.69
N PRO A 45 -15.13 3.54 -7.95
CA PRO A 45 -14.88 3.95 -6.57
C PRO A 45 -14.57 2.78 -5.65
N LEU A 46 -15.29 1.65 -5.78
CA LEU A 46 -15.02 0.44 -5.01
C LEU A 46 -13.63 -0.12 -5.30
N TYR A 47 -13.26 -0.19 -6.58
CA TYR A 47 -11.91 -0.60 -7.00
C TYR A 47 -10.83 0.33 -6.43
N ALA A 48 -11.04 1.64 -6.48
CA ALA A 48 -10.08 2.62 -5.94
C ALA A 48 -9.95 2.51 -4.41
N MET A 49 -11.05 2.35 -3.68
CA MET A 49 -11.04 2.15 -2.22
C MET A 49 -10.34 0.84 -1.85
N LEU A 50 -10.64 -0.24 -2.56
CA LEU A 50 -10.02 -1.55 -2.33
C LEU A 50 -8.53 -1.55 -2.72
N SER A 51 -8.15 -0.93 -3.83
CA SER A 51 -6.75 -0.80 -4.23
C SER A 51 -5.92 -0.04 -3.19
N LYS A 52 -6.51 0.99 -2.58
CA LYS A 52 -5.85 1.76 -1.52
C LYS A 52 -5.70 0.95 -0.23
N SER A 53 -6.66 0.08 0.11
CA SER A 53 -6.57 -0.77 1.31
C SER A 53 -5.49 -1.86 1.23
N PHE A 54 -5.01 -2.19 0.03
CA PHE A 54 -3.85 -3.08 -0.15
C PHE A 54 -2.49 -2.38 0.01
N SER A 55 -2.45 -1.05 0.08
CA SER A 55 -1.20 -0.33 0.34
C SER A 55 -0.87 -0.41 1.82
N THR A 56 0.15 -1.20 2.17
CA THR A 56 0.66 -1.26 3.54
C THR A 56 1.80 -0.25 3.70
N TYR A 57 1.88 0.39 4.86
CA TYR A 57 2.99 1.27 5.18
C TYR A 57 3.77 0.68 6.33
N LYS A 58 5.09 0.62 6.19
CA LYS A 58 5.98 0.09 7.21
C LYS A 58 7.22 0.95 7.33
N VAL A 59 7.64 1.24 8.55
CA VAL A 59 8.96 1.83 8.79
C VAL A 59 10.02 0.74 8.62
N ASP A 60 10.87 0.91 7.62
CA ASP A 60 12.01 0.02 7.42
C ASP A 60 13.24 0.54 8.18
N LEU A 61 13.51 -0.06 9.34
CA LEU A 61 14.69 0.29 10.15
C LEU A 61 16.02 -0.07 9.45
N GLY A 62 16.01 -1.02 8.51
CA GLY A 62 17.20 -1.44 7.77
C GLY A 62 17.67 -0.37 6.78
N GLY A 63 16.78 0.53 6.38
CA GLY A 63 17.10 1.63 5.47
C GLY A 63 17.87 2.80 6.11
N TYR A 64 18.10 2.80 7.42
CA TYR A 64 18.77 3.92 8.10
C TYR A 64 20.11 3.50 8.70
N GLY A 65 21.17 4.22 8.32
CA GLY A 65 22.50 4.08 8.90
C GLY A 65 22.67 5.04 10.07
N LEU A 66 23.31 4.58 11.14
CA LEU A 66 23.52 5.31 12.39
C LEU A 66 24.97 5.18 12.85
N GLN A 67 25.53 6.30 13.31
CA GLN A 67 26.74 6.31 14.13
C GLN A 67 26.56 7.21 15.35
N ILE A 68 27.24 6.86 16.43
CA ILE A 68 27.13 7.52 17.73
C ILE A 68 28.54 7.92 18.15
N ASP A 69 28.69 9.15 18.62
CA ASP A 69 29.92 9.66 19.22
C ASP A 69 29.63 10.06 20.67
N THR A 70 30.28 9.37 21.62
CA THR A 70 30.15 9.58 23.06
C THR A 70 31.21 10.56 23.61
N GLY A 71 31.95 11.25 22.74
CA GLY A 71 33.07 12.13 23.08
C GLY A 71 34.44 11.53 22.77
N THR A 72 34.49 10.35 22.15
CA THR A 72 35.74 9.67 21.75
C THR A 72 35.89 9.55 20.23
N GLY A 73 34.97 10.15 19.47
CA GLY A 73 34.89 10.05 18.02
C GLY A 73 33.73 9.15 17.57
N TRP A 74 33.51 9.11 16.26
CA TRP A 74 32.46 8.31 15.65
C TRP A 74 32.75 6.81 15.81
N GLY A 75 31.84 6.08 16.45
CA GLY A 75 31.88 4.62 16.49
C GLY A 75 31.56 3.98 15.14
N ASP A 76 31.51 2.64 15.12
CA ASP A 76 31.21 1.88 13.92
C ASP A 76 29.80 2.16 13.38
N GLU A 77 29.67 2.10 12.05
CA GLU A 77 28.37 2.20 11.39
C GLU A 77 27.49 1.00 11.72
N THR A 78 26.28 1.26 12.19
CA THR A 78 25.25 0.26 12.44
C THR A 78 23.94 0.70 11.79
N THR A 79 23.05 -0.24 11.49
CA THR A 79 21.68 0.10 11.09
C THR A 79 20.77 0.23 12.29
N LEU A 80 19.66 0.96 12.14
CA LEU A 80 18.62 1.00 13.19
C LEU A 80 17.98 -0.38 13.40
N GLU A 81 17.92 -1.22 12.35
CA GLU A 81 17.46 -2.61 12.47
C GLU A 81 18.40 -3.45 13.34
N ALA A 82 19.71 -3.37 13.10
CA ALA A 82 20.70 -4.10 13.89
C ALA A 82 20.69 -3.64 15.36
N LEU A 83 20.46 -2.34 15.60
CA LEU A 83 20.28 -1.82 16.95
C LEU A 83 18.98 -2.34 17.58
N ASN A 84 17.89 -2.37 16.83
CA ASN A 84 16.61 -2.91 17.30
C ASN A 84 16.68 -4.40 17.61
N ALA A 85 17.43 -5.19 16.84
CA ALA A 85 17.65 -6.61 17.10
C ALA A 85 18.35 -6.85 18.45
N LYS A 86 19.20 -5.90 18.89
CA LYS A 86 19.88 -5.95 20.19
C LYS A 86 18.98 -5.49 21.33
N GLN A 87 18.22 -4.42 21.13
CA GLN A 87 17.45 -3.76 22.19
C GLN A 87 16.01 -4.29 22.33
N GLY A 88 15.44 -4.85 21.26
CA GLY A 88 14.06 -5.29 21.21
C GLY A 88 13.04 -4.15 21.37
N ALA A 89 13.41 -2.92 21.01
CA ALA A 89 12.60 -1.72 21.27
C ALA A 89 11.30 -1.67 20.43
N PHE A 90 11.35 -2.16 19.19
CA PHE A 90 10.22 -2.19 18.26
C PHE A 90 9.92 -3.62 17.80
N LYS A 91 8.63 -3.97 17.85
CA LYS A 91 8.09 -5.18 17.24
C LYS A 91 7.57 -4.88 15.84
N ALA A 92 7.32 -5.92 15.05
CA ALA A 92 6.77 -5.77 13.70
C ALA A 92 5.43 -4.99 13.67
N SER A 93 4.61 -5.11 14.72
CA SER A 93 3.37 -4.34 14.88
C SER A 93 3.60 -2.85 15.03
N ASP A 94 4.70 -2.46 15.67
CA ASP A 94 5.02 -1.06 15.98
C ASP A 94 5.59 -0.33 14.75
N LEU A 95 6.19 -1.10 13.84
CA LEU A 95 6.71 -0.62 12.56
C LEU A 95 5.62 -0.49 11.49
N ALA A 96 4.48 -1.18 11.66
CA ALA A 96 3.35 -1.09 10.76
C ALA A 96 2.55 0.20 11.02
N GLY A 97 2.07 0.85 9.95
CA GLY A 97 1.39 2.12 10.08
C GLY A 97 0.63 2.58 8.84
N SER A 98 0.39 3.89 8.76
CA SER A 98 -0.17 4.58 7.59
C SER A 98 0.89 5.43 6.91
N SER A 99 0.56 6.11 5.81
CA SER A 99 1.46 7.07 5.16
C SER A 99 1.99 8.17 6.08
N ASP A 100 1.26 8.46 7.16
CA ASP A 100 1.57 9.57 8.06
C ASP A 100 2.25 9.15 9.36
N THR A 101 2.54 7.86 9.52
CA THR A 101 3.29 7.37 10.68
C THR A 101 4.60 8.14 10.84
N ARG A 102 4.93 8.43 12.10
CA ARG A 102 6.17 9.08 12.52
C ARG A 102 6.72 8.27 13.68
N LEU A 103 7.76 7.49 13.40
CA LEU A 103 8.38 6.65 14.41
C LEU A 103 9.62 7.36 14.97
N SER A 104 9.65 7.61 16.28
CA SER A 104 10.83 8.20 16.91
C SER A 104 11.90 7.12 17.12
N PRO A 105 13.15 7.31 16.65
CA PRO A 105 14.21 6.33 16.88
C PRO A 105 14.68 6.28 18.34
N LEU A 106 14.23 7.22 19.19
CA LEU A 106 14.65 7.32 20.60
C LEU A 106 14.41 6.05 21.41
N ALA A 107 13.36 5.28 21.08
CA ALA A 107 13.08 4.04 21.82
C ALA A 107 14.22 3.01 21.72
N LEU A 108 15.11 3.13 20.74
CA LEU A 108 16.31 2.30 20.58
C LEU A 108 17.42 2.65 21.59
N PHE A 109 17.25 3.71 22.39
CA PHE A 109 18.26 4.25 23.29
C PHE A 109 17.66 4.40 24.70
N PRO A 110 17.62 3.33 25.52
CA PRO A 110 16.99 3.37 26.84
C PRO A 110 17.63 4.40 27.79
N ASP A 111 18.94 4.59 27.68
CA ASP A 111 19.70 5.54 28.51
C ASP A 111 19.82 6.94 27.87
N PHE A 112 18.97 7.25 26.89
CA PHE A 112 19.01 8.52 26.19
C PHE A 112 18.77 9.71 27.13
N SER A 113 19.64 10.72 27.03
CA SER A 113 19.44 12.01 27.68
C SER A 113 19.66 13.13 26.67
N PHE A 114 18.69 14.03 26.55
CA PHE A 114 18.78 15.21 25.68
C PHE A 114 19.86 16.20 26.11
N ARG A 115 20.38 16.07 27.35
CA ARG A 115 21.47 16.87 27.90
C ARG A 115 22.84 16.20 27.73
N SER A 116 22.88 15.00 27.15
CA SER A 116 24.13 14.29 26.94
C SER A 116 25.01 15.03 25.91
N PRO A 117 26.35 15.03 26.09
CA PRO A 117 27.27 15.50 25.06
C PRO A 117 27.32 14.56 23.83
N THR A 118 26.65 13.41 23.88
CA THR A 118 26.59 12.45 22.77
C THR A 118 26.06 13.10 21.50
N LYS A 119 26.71 12.81 20.38
CA LYS A 119 26.26 13.17 19.04
C LYS A 119 25.81 11.92 18.30
N TYR A 120 24.84 12.12 17.42
CA TYR A 120 24.28 11.09 16.57
C TYR A 120 24.40 11.56 15.13
N ARG A 121 24.73 10.67 14.21
CA ARG A 121 24.55 10.96 12.79
C ARG A 121 23.72 9.88 12.13
N LEU A 122 22.85 10.31 11.23
CA LEU A 122 21.91 9.46 10.52
C LEU A 122 22.05 9.69 9.02
N LYS A 123 21.92 8.64 8.22
CA LYS A 123 21.81 8.72 6.75
C LYS A 123 20.77 7.74 6.23
N ASN A 124 20.24 8.05 5.05
CA ASN A 124 19.41 7.12 4.30
C ASN A 124 20.31 6.15 3.51
N LEU A 125 20.10 4.85 3.70
CA LEU A 125 20.80 3.78 2.97
C LEU A 125 20.06 3.38 1.69
N ARG A 126 18.78 3.75 1.58
CA ARG A 126 17.93 3.47 0.42
C ARG A 126 17.25 4.76 -0.06
N PRO A 127 16.99 4.92 -1.37
CA PRO A 127 16.43 6.15 -1.91
C PRO A 127 14.93 6.34 -1.63
N ASP A 128 14.24 5.28 -1.20
CA ASP A 128 12.81 5.29 -0.87
C ASP A 128 12.54 5.58 0.61
N VAL A 129 13.56 5.48 1.48
CA VAL A 129 13.43 5.86 2.88
C VAL A 129 13.76 7.33 3.08
N VAL A 130 13.02 7.95 3.98
CA VAL A 130 13.19 9.36 4.33
C VAL A 130 12.91 9.53 5.82
N PHE A 131 13.56 10.50 6.45
CA PHE A 131 13.25 10.88 7.82
C PHE A 131 12.95 12.37 7.92
N LEU A 132 12.31 12.75 9.01
CA LEU A 132 12.04 14.13 9.33
C LEU A 132 12.97 14.58 10.45
N PHE A 133 13.53 15.78 10.31
CA PHE A 133 14.08 16.53 11.42
C PHE A 133 13.09 17.65 11.78
N GLY A 134 12.24 17.40 12.78
CA GLY A 134 11.09 18.28 13.04
C GLY A 134 10.08 18.26 11.89
N SER A 135 10.09 19.29 11.04
CA SER A 135 9.24 19.42 9.85
C SER A 135 10.02 19.33 8.53
N GLU A 136 11.36 19.34 8.60
CA GLU A 136 12.22 19.24 7.43
C GLU A 136 12.32 17.79 6.98
N LEU A 137 12.15 17.55 5.68
CA LEU A 137 12.29 16.23 5.07
C LEU A 137 13.72 16.02 4.59
N VAL A 138 14.38 14.98 5.10
CA VAL A 138 15.71 14.57 4.69
C VAL A 138 15.61 13.29 3.87
N ALA A 139 15.95 13.39 2.59
CA ALA A 139 15.80 12.33 1.59
C ALA A 139 17.10 11.99 0.85
N ASP A 140 18.19 12.72 1.10
CA ASP A 140 19.51 12.41 0.57
C ASP A 140 20.19 11.28 1.35
N ALA A 141 21.30 10.77 0.80
CA ALA A 141 22.08 9.67 1.38
C ALA A 141 23.29 10.17 2.22
N ASP A 142 23.41 11.48 2.44
CA ASP A 142 24.53 12.05 3.16
C ASP A 142 24.36 11.86 4.67
N TRP A 143 25.47 11.97 5.40
CA TRP A 143 25.43 11.95 6.86
C TRP A 143 24.93 13.29 7.39
N HIS A 144 23.85 13.23 8.17
CA HIS A 144 23.35 14.38 8.92
C HIS A 144 23.67 14.22 10.40
N GLU A 145 24.39 15.18 10.96
CA GLU A 145 24.83 15.16 12.36
C GLU A 145 23.86 15.94 13.25
N TYR A 146 23.58 15.38 14.43
CA TYR A 146 22.65 15.89 15.40
C TYR A 146 23.23 15.82 16.80
N THR A 147 22.99 16.87 17.59
CA THR A 147 23.21 16.81 19.04
C THR A 147 22.18 15.88 19.68
N SER A 148 22.41 15.45 20.93
CA SER A 148 21.38 14.71 21.68
C SER A 148 20.06 15.47 21.78
N ASN A 149 20.09 16.81 21.92
CA ASN A 149 18.86 17.61 21.98
C ASN A 149 18.14 17.69 20.63
N ASP A 150 18.87 17.67 19.52
CA ASP A 150 18.28 17.68 18.17
C ASP A 150 17.74 16.31 17.78
N PHE A 151 18.46 15.25 18.13
CA PHE A 151 18.11 13.87 17.77
C PHE A 151 16.70 13.48 18.23
N ARG A 152 16.21 14.03 19.35
CA ARG A 152 14.83 13.78 19.84
C ARG A 152 13.73 14.27 18.90
N ARG A 153 14.07 15.15 17.96
CA ARG A 153 13.14 15.72 16.97
C ARG A 153 13.08 14.87 15.69
N ILE A 154 13.89 13.81 15.60
CA ILE A 154 13.90 12.94 14.44
C ILE A 154 12.66 12.04 14.46
N SER A 155 12.05 11.89 13.29
CA SER A 155 10.95 10.96 13.05
C SER A 155 11.16 10.21 11.74
N LEU A 156 11.25 8.89 11.82
CA LEU A 156 11.36 8.01 10.66
C LEU A 156 10.01 7.96 9.94
N ARG A 157 10.02 8.03 8.61
CA ARG A 157 8.81 7.89 7.80
C ARG A 157 8.68 6.45 7.31
N PRO A 158 7.44 5.98 7.12
CA PRO A 158 7.19 4.67 6.56
C PRO A 158 7.41 4.69 5.05
N VAL A 159 7.86 3.55 4.53
CA VAL A 159 7.86 3.28 3.10
C VAL A 159 6.56 2.59 2.71
N LYS A 160 6.10 2.87 1.49
CA LYS A 160 4.96 2.17 0.91
C LYS A 160 5.42 0.76 0.50
N ASP A 161 4.77 -0.24 1.08
CA ASP A 161 4.92 -1.64 0.68
C ASP A 161 3.63 -2.10 -0.03
N ILE A 162 3.79 -2.94 -1.05
CA ILE A 162 2.68 -3.49 -1.85
C ILE A 162 2.56 -4.97 -1.48
N GLY A 163 1.91 -5.26 -0.37
CA GLY A 163 1.79 -6.63 0.16
C GLY A 163 0.39 -7.23 0.00
N ALA A 164 0.18 -8.04 -1.05
CA ALA A 164 -1.00 -8.93 -1.16
C ALA A 164 -0.99 -10.06 -0.10
N SER A 165 0.13 -10.24 0.60
CA SER A 165 0.42 -11.32 1.55
C SER A 165 -0.28 -11.19 2.90
N ASN A 166 -0.69 -9.99 3.33
CA ASN A 166 -1.49 -9.83 4.56
C ASN A 166 -2.98 -10.17 4.35
N TYR A 167 -3.51 -10.01 3.13
CA TYR A 167 -4.90 -10.36 2.82
C TYR A 167 -5.14 -11.86 2.84
N LEU A 168 -4.19 -12.65 2.32
CA LEU A 168 -4.20 -14.11 2.50
C LEU A 168 -4.22 -14.47 3.99
N ARG A 169 -3.45 -13.76 4.83
CA ARG A 169 -3.39 -14.03 6.27
C ARG A 169 -4.68 -13.67 7.02
N TYR A 170 -5.35 -12.57 6.66
CA TYR A 170 -6.62 -12.15 7.25
C TYR A 170 -7.77 -13.12 6.88
N PHE A 171 -7.81 -13.57 5.63
CA PHE A 171 -8.76 -14.60 5.17
C PHE A 171 -8.33 -16.04 5.48
N SER A 172 -7.10 -16.26 5.96
CA SER A 172 -6.62 -17.57 6.44
C SER A 172 -6.55 -17.66 7.96
N THR A 173 -7.08 -16.68 8.70
CA THR A 173 -7.31 -16.82 10.15
C THR A 173 -8.59 -17.63 10.35
N PRO A 174 -8.53 -18.87 10.84
CA PRO A 174 -9.72 -19.65 11.12
C PRO A 174 -10.30 -19.17 12.44
N SER A 175 -11.03 -18.05 12.44
CA SER A 175 -11.82 -17.61 13.59
C SER A 175 -13.32 -17.77 13.37
N LEU A 176 -13.73 -18.60 12.41
CA LEU A 176 -15.11 -18.98 12.12
C LEU A 176 -15.16 -20.37 11.44
N PHE A 177 -14.71 -21.39 12.16
CA PHE A 177 -15.21 -22.76 12.03
C PHE A 177 -15.31 -23.36 13.43
#